data_AF-A0A385SP10-F1
#
_entry.id   AF-A0A385SP10-F1
#
_cell.length_a   1.000
_cell.length_b   1.000
_cell.length_c   1.000
_cell.angle_alpha   90.00
_cell.angle_beta   90.00
_cell.angle_gamma   90.00
#
_symmetry.space_group_name_H-M   'P 1'
#
loop_
_entity.id
_entity.type
_entity.pdbx_description
1 polymer ?
#
loop_
_entity_poly.entity_id
_entity_poly.type
_entity_poly.pdbx_seq_one_letter_code
_entity_poly.pdbx_strand_id
1 'polypeptide(L)'
;MKTPTKFNRRHWLRLGLGVATGSMAGLSAIGKATDPDTCETTPALELGPFPPMKSRSQLDHDVDLTQVTGQSGTAKGELLEVSGRILDDDCKPVEGAIVETWQANHFGKYNHEFNTKGEHDPNFQGWGQAITNAEGRFSFKTVVPGLYASRARHIHYKVSKRGYHEMVTQLYFDGEERNKTDGIYNDLTHEEQKQVTRTIDRSSALAKMDFDIHIRQAKPGKVTEKVLQSYTGKYKLDCTGGIERLVNELYGKEFTSMIIEITNRGETLYMTMPITPTMEVIWKAKDTFDANAFYNMSLVFKRGADEKVNRLVLAWDEQNSFEAVRTASL
;
A
#
# COMPACT_ATOMS: atom_id res chain seq x y z
N MET A 1 -58.90 27.55 37.61
CA MET A 1 -58.35 26.23 37.97
C MET A 1 -58.19 25.40 36.70
N LYS A 2 -56.97 24.90 36.49
CA LYS A 2 -56.56 23.67 35.80
C LYS A 2 -57.33 23.18 34.54
N THR A 3 -56.73 23.45 33.38
CA THR A 3 -56.11 22.49 32.42
C THR A 3 -56.54 20.99 32.42
N PRO A 4 -56.27 20.23 31.33
CA PRO A 4 -56.84 20.27 29.97
C PRO A 4 -57.07 18.82 29.43
N THR A 5 -57.50 18.60 28.19
CA THR A 5 -56.73 17.98 27.06
C THR A 5 -57.72 17.14 26.24
N LYS A 6 -57.63 16.94 24.91
CA LYS A 6 -56.65 17.31 23.89
C LYS A 6 -57.34 17.28 22.52
N PHE A 7 -56.84 18.13 21.63
CA PHE A 7 -57.22 18.30 20.23
C PHE A 7 -56.72 17.19 19.31
N ASN A 8 -57.40 17.00 18.17
CA ASN A 8 -56.79 16.56 16.91
C ASN A 8 -57.37 17.40 15.74
N ARG A 9 -56.51 18.04 14.93
CA ARG A 9 -56.84 18.93 13.79
C ARG A 9 -55.84 18.63 12.67
N ARG A 10 -56.31 18.18 11.49
CA ARG A 10 -56.45 18.98 10.23
C ARG A 10 -55.13 19.55 9.70
N HIS A 11 -54.79 19.65 8.40
CA HIS A 11 -55.29 19.26 7.08
C HIS A 11 -54.38 20.05 6.09
N TRP A 12 -54.22 19.56 4.86
CA TRP A 12 -54.02 20.32 3.60
C TRP A 12 -52.62 20.56 3.02
N LEU A 13 -52.48 20.02 1.80
CA LEU A 13 -51.65 20.44 0.67
C LEU A 13 -52.00 21.86 0.18
N ARG A 14 -51.02 22.63 -0.35
CA ARG A 14 -50.94 23.09 -1.76
C ARG A 14 -49.91 24.21 -1.98
N LEU A 15 -49.38 24.17 -3.21
CA LEU A 15 -48.48 25.10 -3.90
C LEU A 15 -48.60 26.59 -3.54
N GLY A 16 -47.44 27.25 -3.47
CA GLY A 16 -47.30 28.69 -3.70
C GLY A 16 -45.96 28.98 -4.37
N LEU A 17 -46.00 29.41 -5.64
CA LEU A 17 -44.89 30.13 -6.28
C LEU A 17 -44.71 31.48 -5.59
N GLY A 18 -43.48 31.83 -5.24
CA GLY A 18 -43.09 33.17 -4.80
C GLY A 18 -41.61 33.40 -5.08
N VAL A 19 -41.32 34.18 -6.13
CA VAL A 19 -39.98 34.68 -6.44
C VAL A 19 -39.60 35.72 -5.39
N ALA A 20 -38.52 35.45 -4.66
CA ALA A 20 -37.80 36.47 -3.90
C ALA A 20 -36.31 36.34 -4.23
N THR A 21 -35.81 37.33 -4.95
CA THR A 21 -34.40 37.62 -5.19
C THR A 21 -33.64 37.80 -3.86
N GLY A 22 -32.61 36.99 -3.64
CA GLY A 22 -31.72 37.11 -2.50
C GLY A 22 -30.44 36.32 -2.73
N SER A 23 -29.41 37.00 -3.20
CA SER A 23 -28.07 36.47 -3.41
C SER A 23 -27.44 36.04 -2.09
N MET A 24 -27.12 34.75 -1.94
CA MET A 24 -25.95 34.34 -1.16
C MET A 24 -25.16 33.31 -1.95
N ALA A 25 -23.92 33.69 -2.22
CA ALA A 25 -22.88 32.84 -2.75
C ALA A 25 -22.68 31.62 -1.83
N GLY A 26 -22.78 30.45 -2.44
CA GLY A 26 -22.27 29.20 -1.93
C GLY A 26 -21.90 28.38 -3.13
N LEU A 27 -20.70 28.61 -3.67
CA LEU A 27 -20.08 27.66 -4.59
C LEU A 27 -19.85 26.36 -3.82
N SER A 28 -20.84 25.47 -3.83
CA SER A 28 -20.55 24.05 -3.75
C SER A 28 -19.86 23.69 -5.07
N ALA A 29 -18.53 23.76 -5.07
CA ALA A 29 -17.75 22.89 -5.91
C ALA A 29 -18.02 21.47 -5.41
N ILE A 30 -19.11 20.88 -5.92
CA ILE A 30 -19.34 19.45 -5.85
C ILE A 30 -18.18 18.86 -6.67
N GLY A 31 -17.10 18.50 -5.98
CA GLY A 31 -16.15 17.53 -6.53
C GLY A 31 -17.00 16.36 -7.00
N LYS A 32 -16.85 15.98 -8.27
CA LYS A 32 -17.54 14.81 -8.82
C LYS A 32 -17.29 13.66 -7.86
N ALA A 33 -18.34 13.26 -7.15
CA ALA A 33 -18.33 12.02 -6.40
C ALA A 33 -17.98 10.93 -7.41
N THR A 34 -16.88 10.23 -7.13
CA THR A 34 -16.61 8.92 -7.70
C THR A 34 -17.82 8.03 -7.45
N ASP A 35 -18.17 7.24 -8.45
CA ASP A 35 -19.36 6.39 -8.51
C ASP A 35 -19.55 5.59 -7.19
N PRO A 36 -20.69 5.69 -6.48
CA PRO A 36 -20.85 5.12 -5.14
C PRO A 36 -21.13 3.61 -5.11
N ASP A 37 -21.14 2.91 -6.25
CA ASP A 37 -21.76 1.59 -6.31
C ASP A 37 -20.86 0.39 -6.02
N THR A 38 -19.56 0.57 -5.78
CA THR A 38 -18.74 -0.51 -5.22
C THR A 38 -17.60 0.05 -4.36
N CYS A 39 -17.65 -0.23 -3.06
CA CYS A 39 -16.55 0.02 -2.14
C CYS A 39 -15.42 -0.98 -2.36
N GLU A 40 -14.86 -0.99 -3.56
CA GLU A 40 -13.85 -1.97 -3.93
C GLU A 40 -12.58 -1.71 -3.15
N THR A 41 -11.96 -2.80 -2.70
CA THR A 41 -10.63 -2.73 -2.08
C THR A 41 -9.65 -2.22 -3.12
N THR A 42 -8.82 -1.25 -2.75
CA THR A 42 -7.76 -0.76 -3.63
C THR A 42 -6.87 -1.93 -4.04
N PRO A 43 -6.42 -2.00 -5.31
CA PRO A 43 -5.62 -3.10 -5.80
C PRO A 43 -4.36 -3.24 -4.94
N ALA A 44 -4.15 -4.44 -4.42
CA ALA A 44 -2.93 -4.77 -3.70
C ALA A 44 -1.80 -4.93 -4.72
N LEU A 45 -0.74 -4.14 -4.54
CA LEU A 45 0.44 -4.16 -5.39
C LEU A 45 1.65 -4.58 -4.57
N GLU A 46 2.70 -4.93 -5.29
CA GLU A 46 3.95 -5.34 -4.68
C GLU A 46 4.55 -4.24 -3.79
N LEU A 47 5.20 -4.70 -2.73
CA LEU A 47 6.06 -3.89 -1.87
C LEU A 47 7.22 -3.22 -2.63
N GLY A 48 7.66 -3.82 -3.74
CA GLY A 48 8.75 -3.29 -4.54
C GLY A 48 10.12 -3.38 -3.84
N PRO A 49 11.22 -3.09 -4.57
CA PRO A 49 12.61 -3.38 -4.16
C PRO A 49 13.15 -2.53 -3.01
N PHE A 50 12.53 -1.39 -2.69
CA PHE A 50 13.12 -0.43 -1.77
C PHE A 50 12.15 0.04 -0.67
N PRO A 51 11.51 -0.88 0.08
CA PRO A 51 10.75 -0.51 1.26
C PRO A 51 11.68 0.09 2.33
N PRO A 52 11.17 0.88 3.29
CA PRO A 52 11.97 1.61 4.28
C PRO A 52 12.60 0.69 5.35
N MET A 53 13.54 -0.19 4.98
CA MET A 53 14.12 -1.18 5.89
C MET A 53 15.03 -0.55 6.95
N LYS A 54 16.12 0.10 6.51
CA LYS A 54 17.00 0.91 7.38
C LYS A 54 16.50 2.33 7.55
N SER A 55 15.71 2.84 6.61
CA SER A 55 15.14 4.19 6.70
C SER A 55 14.20 4.34 7.91
N ARG A 56 13.67 3.24 8.48
CA ARG A 56 12.98 3.26 9.77
C ARG A 56 13.86 3.63 10.97
N SER A 57 15.19 3.57 10.87
CA SER A 57 16.10 4.12 11.88
C SER A 57 16.43 5.61 11.65
N GLN A 58 15.95 6.20 10.55
CA GLN A 58 16.00 7.64 10.37
C GLN A 58 15.12 8.30 11.44
N LEU A 59 15.63 9.39 12.03
CA LEU A 59 14.89 10.15 13.03
C LEU A 59 13.61 10.73 12.44
N ASP A 60 13.70 11.25 11.22
CA ASP A 60 12.58 11.82 10.51
C ASP A 60 11.74 10.72 9.83
N HIS A 61 10.48 10.68 10.22
CA HIS A 61 9.43 9.83 9.66
C HIS A 61 8.11 10.61 9.60
N ASP A 62 8.21 11.94 9.55
CA ASP A 62 7.06 12.82 9.53
C ASP A 62 6.40 12.88 8.14
N VAL A 63 5.42 13.77 8.01
CA VAL A 63 4.59 13.92 6.82
C VAL A 63 5.13 14.90 5.78
N ASP A 64 6.24 15.61 6.04
CA ASP A 64 6.91 16.50 5.09
C ASP A 64 8.25 15.90 4.64
N LEU A 65 8.20 15.07 3.60
CA LEU A 65 9.37 14.40 3.02
C LEU A 65 10.34 15.37 2.32
N THR A 66 9.99 16.66 2.22
CA THR A 66 10.77 17.68 1.49
C THR A 66 11.80 18.39 2.35
N GLN A 67 11.86 18.04 3.62
CA GLN A 67 12.82 18.54 4.59
C GLN A 67 13.42 17.35 5.34
N VAL A 68 14.68 17.51 5.76
CA VAL A 68 15.38 16.51 6.57
C VAL A 68 16.03 17.24 7.73
N THR A 69 15.81 16.77 8.96
CA THR A 69 16.36 17.40 10.15
C THR A 69 17.88 17.49 10.06
N GLY A 70 18.41 18.69 10.26
CA GLY A 70 19.84 18.97 10.16
C GLY A 70 20.33 19.35 8.76
N GLN A 71 19.46 19.30 7.74
CA GLN A 71 19.73 19.88 6.42
C GLN A 71 19.12 21.27 6.31
N SER A 72 19.79 22.18 5.60
CA SER A 72 19.31 23.56 5.37
C SER A 72 18.59 23.76 4.04
N GLY A 73 18.63 22.75 3.16
CA GLY A 73 17.99 22.78 1.85
C GLY A 73 16.57 22.21 1.87
N THR A 74 15.93 22.26 0.70
CA THR A 74 14.65 21.59 0.42
C THR A 74 14.86 20.58 -0.70
N ALA A 75 14.04 19.53 -0.71
CA ALA A 75 14.06 18.53 -1.77
C ALA A 75 13.92 19.18 -3.16
N LYS A 76 14.72 18.73 -4.11
CA LYS A 76 14.64 19.15 -5.51
C LYS A 76 13.43 18.50 -6.19
N GLY A 77 12.87 19.19 -7.16
CA GLY A 77 11.75 18.71 -7.98
C GLY A 77 10.48 19.52 -7.80
N GLU A 78 9.41 19.10 -8.47
CA GLU A 78 8.08 19.68 -8.31
C GLU A 78 7.49 19.25 -6.97
N LEU A 79 7.18 20.21 -6.09
CA LEU A 79 6.54 19.95 -4.79
C LEU A 79 5.12 19.47 -4.99
N LEU A 80 4.73 18.45 -4.23
CA LEU A 80 3.46 17.76 -4.33
C LEU A 80 2.90 17.48 -2.92
N GLU A 81 1.63 17.79 -2.70
CA GLU A 81 0.86 17.29 -1.57
C GLU A 81 -0.04 16.15 -2.04
N VAL A 82 0.15 14.95 -1.46
CA VAL A 82 -0.73 13.81 -1.68
C VAL A 82 -1.56 13.59 -0.43
N SER A 83 -2.88 13.67 -0.56
CA SER A 83 -3.80 13.49 0.56
C SER A 83 -4.90 12.49 0.21
N GLY A 84 -5.52 11.88 1.21
CA GLY A 84 -6.58 10.92 0.97
C GLY A 84 -7.22 10.42 2.25
N ARG A 85 -8.11 9.45 2.11
CA ARG A 85 -8.74 8.72 3.21
C ARG A 85 -8.42 7.24 3.13
N ILE A 86 -8.29 6.63 4.30
CA ILE A 86 -8.36 5.18 4.46
C ILE A 86 -9.82 4.81 4.76
N LEU A 87 -10.39 3.98 3.89
CA LEU A 87 -11.76 3.48 3.99
C LEU A 87 -11.74 1.95 4.15
N ASP A 88 -12.74 1.37 4.80
CA ASP A 88 -12.92 -0.09 4.83
C ASP A 88 -13.78 -0.60 3.67
N ASP A 89 -14.07 -1.90 3.65
CA ASP A 89 -14.93 -2.57 2.66
C ASP A 89 -16.42 -2.18 2.77
N ASP A 90 -16.81 -1.46 3.81
CA ASP A 90 -18.13 -0.82 3.98
C ASP A 90 -18.08 0.70 3.66
N CYS A 91 -16.96 1.21 3.15
CA CYS A 91 -16.72 2.62 2.87
C CYS A 91 -16.74 3.53 4.11
N LYS A 92 -16.47 2.96 5.28
CA LYS A 92 -16.34 3.70 6.53
C LYS A 92 -14.91 4.19 6.71
N PRO A 93 -14.71 5.41 7.22
CA PRO A 93 -13.38 5.90 7.55
C PRO A 93 -12.71 5.05 8.62
N VAL A 94 -11.44 4.72 8.39
CA VAL A 94 -10.61 3.96 9.33
C VAL A 94 -9.71 4.90 10.12
N GLU A 95 -10.09 5.18 11.36
CA GLU A 95 -9.29 5.97 12.30
C GLU A 95 -8.09 5.18 12.85
N GLY A 96 -6.97 5.87 13.05
CA GLY A 96 -5.78 5.32 13.69
C GLY A 96 -5.05 4.26 12.85
N ALA A 97 -5.28 4.22 11.54
CA ALA A 97 -4.48 3.44 10.61
C ALA A 97 -3.12 4.09 10.42
N ILE A 98 -2.07 3.28 10.43
CA ILE A 98 -0.71 3.72 10.14
C ILE A 98 -0.55 3.66 8.62
N VAL A 99 -0.33 4.83 8.01
CA VAL A 99 -0.06 4.98 6.58
C VAL A 99 1.43 5.26 6.43
N GLU A 100 2.10 4.36 5.76
CA GLU A 100 3.52 4.36 5.45
C GLU A 100 3.67 4.69 3.96
N THR A 101 4.53 5.65 3.58
CA THR A 101 4.80 5.99 2.17
C THR A 101 6.28 5.97 1.87
N TRP A 102 6.67 5.55 0.67
CA TRP A 102 8.06 5.62 0.20
C TRP A 102 8.11 5.77 -1.32
N GLN A 103 9.15 6.43 -1.82
CA GLN A 103 9.34 6.70 -3.24
C GLN A 103 10.79 7.04 -3.58
N ALA A 104 11.09 7.04 -4.88
CA ALA A 104 12.30 7.67 -5.40
C ALA A 104 12.26 9.20 -5.22
N ASN A 105 13.44 9.81 -5.17
CA ASN A 105 13.60 11.25 -5.32
C ASN A 105 13.28 11.71 -6.75
N HIS A 106 13.35 13.02 -7.00
CA HIS A 106 13.11 13.61 -8.32
C HIS A 106 14.01 13.05 -9.45
N PHE A 107 15.18 12.49 -9.11
CA PHE A 107 16.11 11.89 -10.07
C PHE A 107 15.91 10.39 -10.27
N GLY A 108 14.90 9.77 -9.62
CA GLY A 108 14.64 8.34 -9.72
C GLY A 108 15.52 7.49 -8.80
N LYS A 109 16.19 8.08 -7.81
CA LYS A 109 16.97 7.34 -6.81
C LYS A 109 16.19 7.18 -5.51
N TYR A 110 16.11 5.95 -4.99
CA TYR A 110 15.60 5.70 -3.64
C TYR A 110 16.70 5.94 -2.61
N ASN A 111 16.32 6.50 -1.47
CA ASN A 111 17.18 6.51 -0.29
C ASN A 111 17.17 5.12 0.38
N HIS A 112 17.84 4.16 -0.27
CA HIS A 112 17.88 2.76 0.14
C HIS A 112 19.29 2.18 0.00
N GLU A 113 19.73 1.35 0.95
CA GLU A 113 21.09 0.81 0.97
C GLU A 113 21.46 -0.06 -0.25
N PHE A 114 20.44 -0.63 -0.89
CA PHE A 114 20.57 -1.45 -2.09
C PHE A 114 20.43 -0.65 -3.40
N ASN A 115 20.06 0.64 -3.34
CA ASN A 115 19.96 1.49 -4.52
C ASN A 115 21.18 2.44 -4.62
N THR A 116 22.25 1.95 -5.24
CA THR A 116 23.55 2.65 -5.28
C THR A 116 23.69 3.63 -6.45
N LYS A 117 22.88 3.50 -7.51
CA LYS A 117 22.98 4.28 -8.75
C LYS A 117 22.05 5.50 -8.74
N GLY A 118 22.36 6.50 -9.58
CA GLY A 118 21.57 7.74 -9.72
C GLY A 118 22.01 8.88 -8.79
N GLU A 119 21.45 10.08 -9.01
CA GLU A 119 21.72 11.29 -8.22
C GLU A 119 20.98 11.22 -6.87
N HIS A 120 21.72 11.45 -5.79
CA HIS A 120 21.17 11.53 -4.45
C HIS A 120 20.72 12.96 -4.14
N ASP A 121 19.58 13.10 -3.46
CA ASP A 121 19.11 14.38 -2.95
C ASP A 121 19.21 14.35 -1.42
N PRO A 122 20.16 15.08 -0.81
CA PRO A 122 20.35 15.06 0.63
C PRO A 122 19.19 15.71 1.40
N ASN A 123 18.32 16.48 0.74
CA ASN A 123 17.20 17.15 1.38
C ASN A 123 15.88 16.41 1.20
N PHE A 124 15.89 15.21 0.58
CA PHE A 124 14.68 14.41 0.39
C PHE A 124 14.70 13.19 1.30
N GLN A 125 13.65 13.05 2.12
CA GLN A 125 13.52 11.98 3.10
C GLN A 125 13.30 10.61 2.43
N GLY A 126 12.50 10.57 1.36
CA GLY A 126 12.20 9.36 0.59
C GLY A 126 11.21 8.38 1.22
N TRP A 127 10.84 8.60 2.47
CA TRP A 127 9.87 7.78 3.22
C TRP A 127 9.16 8.64 4.27
N GLY A 128 7.94 8.30 4.69
CA GLY A 128 7.26 8.98 5.80
C GLY A 128 6.12 8.15 6.37
N GLN A 129 5.62 8.56 7.54
CA GLN A 129 4.51 7.91 8.22
C GLN A 129 3.47 8.92 8.70
N ALA A 130 2.19 8.57 8.53
CA ALA A 130 1.05 9.30 9.06
C ALA A 130 0.15 8.34 9.86
N ILE A 131 -0.60 8.90 10.79
CA ILE A 131 -1.71 8.20 11.47
C ILE A 131 -3.00 8.87 11.04
N THR A 132 -3.97 8.09 10.58
CA THR A 132 -5.25 8.64 10.12
C THR A 132 -6.08 9.20 11.26
N ASN A 133 -6.77 10.31 10.99
CA ASN A 133 -7.70 10.92 11.93
C ASN A 133 -9.07 10.20 11.96
N ALA A 134 -10.04 10.75 12.70
CA ALA A 134 -11.40 10.18 12.82
C ALA A 134 -12.16 10.06 11.49
N GLU A 135 -11.85 10.90 10.50
CA GLU A 135 -12.40 10.82 9.14
C GLU A 135 -11.54 9.96 8.19
N GLY A 136 -10.57 9.22 8.73
CA GLY A 136 -9.67 8.35 7.97
C GLY A 136 -8.60 9.11 7.18
N ARG A 137 -8.44 10.43 7.38
CA ARG A 137 -7.60 11.28 6.52
C ARG A 137 -6.12 11.14 6.82
N PHE A 138 -5.31 11.19 5.77
CA PHE A 138 -3.86 11.36 5.81
C PHE A 138 -3.41 12.40 4.77
N SER A 139 -2.22 12.95 4.94
CA SER A 139 -1.58 13.83 3.95
C SER A 139 -0.07 13.75 4.06
N PHE A 140 0.62 13.79 2.93
CA PHE A 140 2.07 13.87 2.82
C PHE A 140 2.46 14.97 1.86
N LYS A 141 3.45 15.78 2.25
CA LYS A 141 4.15 16.69 1.37
C LYS A 141 5.43 16.01 0.87
N THR A 142 5.61 15.97 -0.43
CA THR A 142 6.67 15.24 -1.13
C THR A 142 7.06 15.96 -2.42
N VAL A 143 7.80 15.29 -3.31
CA VAL A 143 8.09 15.73 -4.68
C VAL A 143 7.58 14.72 -5.69
N VAL A 144 7.30 15.16 -6.92
CA VAL A 144 7.03 14.25 -8.04
C VAL A 144 8.27 13.38 -8.29
N PRO A 145 8.18 12.03 -8.18
CA PRO A 145 9.33 11.15 -8.31
C PRO A 145 9.88 11.11 -9.75
N GLY A 146 11.19 10.89 -9.85
CA GLY A 146 11.86 10.58 -11.10
C GLY A 146 11.54 9.18 -11.60
N LEU A 147 11.80 8.93 -12.89
CA LEU A 147 11.73 7.59 -13.45
C LEU A 147 12.93 6.76 -12.99
N TYR A 148 12.72 5.47 -12.75
CA TYR A 148 13.80 4.53 -12.45
C TYR A 148 13.55 3.17 -13.09
N ALA A 149 14.63 2.53 -13.53
CA ALA A 149 14.59 1.23 -14.20
C ALA A 149 13.51 1.19 -15.31
N SER A 150 12.67 0.15 -15.32
CA SER A 150 11.54 -0.03 -16.24
C SER A 150 10.20 0.47 -15.67
N ARG A 151 10.21 1.16 -14.53
CA ARG A 151 8.99 1.49 -13.77
C ARG A 151 8.41 2.85 -14.17
N ALA A 152 7.09 2.93 -14.22
CA ALA A 152 6.34 4.18 -14.28
C ALA A 152 6.59 4.99 -13.01
N ARG A 153 6.32 6.30 -13.07
CA ARG A 153 6.36 7.12 -11.85
C ARG A 153 5.30 6.59 -10.90
N HIS A 154 5.70 6.35 -9.66
CA HIS A 154 4.77 5.92 -8.64
C HIS A 154 5.25 6.31 -7.24
N ILE A 155 4.32 6.31 -6.30
CA ILE A 155 4.56 6.47 -4.87
C ILE A 155 3.96 5.24 -4.19
N HIS A 156 4.74 4.54 -3.37
CA HIS A 156 4.21 3.40 -2.65
C HIS A 156 3.46 3.84 -1.39
N TYR A 157 2.46 3.05 -1.04
CA TYR A 157 1.73 3.16 0.21
C TYR A 157 1.60 1.79 0.87
N LYS A 158 1.80 1.75 2.18
CA LYS A 158 1.48 0.61 3.04
C LYS A 158 0.55 1.09 4.14
N VAL A 159 -0.54 0.36 4.36
CA VAL A 159 -1.55 0.69 5.37
C VAL A 159 -1.65 -0.48 6.33
N SER A 160 -1.49 -0.20 7.62
CA SER A 160 -1.62 -1.19 8.67
C SER A 160 -2.54 -0.71 9.79
N LYS A 161 -3.46 -1.58 10.20
CA LYS A 161 -4.37 -1.36 11.32
C LYS A 161 -4.76 -2.70 11.93
N ARG A 162 -4.74 -2.79 13.27
CA ARG A 162 -5.26 -3.98 13.96
C ARG A 162 -6.72 -4.21 13.57
N GLY A 163 -7.04 -5.44 13.16
CA GLY A 163 -8.38 -5.83 12.69
C GLY A 163 -8.56 -5.70 11.18
N TYR A 164 -7.54 -5.28 10.45
CA TYR A 164 -7.52 -5.17 8.99
C TYR A 164 -6.35 -5.95 8.42
N HIS A 165 -6.51 -6.40 7.17
CA HIS A 165 -5.38 -6.91 6.42
C HIS A 165 -4.42 -5.78 6.09
N GLU A 166 -3.12 -6.04 6.22
CA GLU A 166 -2.10 -5.13 5.74
C GLU A 166 -2.25 -4.94 4.22
N MET A 167 -2.31 -3.68 3.79
CA MET A 167 -2.41 -3.32 2.39
C MET A 167 -1.11 -2.70 1.94
N VAL A 168 -0.65 -3.09 0.76
CA VAL A 168 0.41 -2.40 0.03
C VAL A 168 -0.14 -2.06 -1.34
N THR A 169 0.04 -0.83 -1.77
CA THR A 169 -0.40 -0.35 -3.08
C THR A 169 0.56 0.72 -3.60
N GLN A 170 0.30 1.21 -4.81
CA GLN A 170 1.13 2.22 -5.47
C GLN A 170 0.21 3.22 -6.15
N LEU A 171 0.51 4.50 -5.97
CA LEU A 171 -0.14 5.61 -6.66
C LEU A 171 0.63 5.91 -7.94
N TYR A 172 -0.05 5.89 -9.08
CA TYR A 172 0.49 6.23 -10.40
C TYR A 172 -0.02 7.58 -10.89
N PHE A 173 0.73 8.16 -11.82
CA PHE A 173 0.45 9.47 -12.37
C PHE A 173 -0.24 9.35 -13.73
N ASP A 174 -1.36 10.04 -13.89
CA ASP A 174 -2.11 10.08 -15.13
C ASP A 174 -1.31 10.74 -16.28
N GLY A 175 -1.51 10.25 -17.50
CA GLY A 175 -0.88 10.79 -18.71
C GLY A 175 0.63 10.50 -18.88
N GLU A 176 1.25 9.68 -18.02
CA GLU A 176 2.67 9.32 -18.15
C GLU A 176 2.89 8.23 -19.22
N GLU A 177 3.81 8.49 -20.17
CA GLU A 177 4.14 7.54 -21.24
C GLU A 177 4.65 6.19 -20.70
N ARG A 178 5.33 6.21 -19.55
CA ARG A 178 5.90 5.00 -18.95
C ARG A 178 4.83 4.03 -18.45
N ASN A 179 3.60 4.49 -18.17
CA ASN A 179 2.48 3.62 -17.79
C ASN A 179 2.21 2.55 -18.85
N LYS A 180 2.45 2.85 -20.14
CA LYS A 180 2.23 1.91 -21.26
C LYS A 180 3.18 0.71 -21.24
N THR A 181 4.31 0.80 -20.53
CA THR A 181 5.41 -0.17 -20.58
C THR A 181 5.81 -0.72 -19.21
N ASP A 182 5.21 -0.23 -18.12
CA ASP A 182 5.46 -0.76 -16.78
C ASP A 182 4.69 -2.09 -16.64
N GLY A 183 5.43 -3.19 -16.41
CA GLY A 183 4.85 -4.52 -16.31
C GLY A 183 3.85 -4.67 -15.16
N ILE A 184 4.14 -4.08 -13.99
CA ILE A 184 3.27 -4.19 -12.81
C ILE A 184 1.99 -3.39 -13.00
N TYR A 185 2.10 -2.21 -13.60
CA TYR A 185 0.92 -1.41 -13.95
C TYR A 185 0.06 -2.12 -15.01
N ASN A 186 0.69 -2.74 -16.01
CA ASN A 186 0.01 -3.43 -17.10
C ASN A 186 -0.61 -4.79 -16.70
N ASP A 187 -0.18 -5.38 -15.58
CA ASP A 187 -0.81 -6.58 -15.01
C ASP A 187 -2.18 -6.29 -14.37
N LEU A 188 -2.45 -5.02 -14.03
CA LEU A 188 -3.75 -4.59 -13.51
C LEU A 188 -4.82 -4.54 -14.61
N THR A 189 -6.05 -4.87 -14.24
CA THR A 189 -7.22 -4.62 -15.08
C THR A 189 -7.46 -3.12 -15.27
N HIS A 190 -8.23 -2.75 -16.31
CA HIS A 190 -8.56 -1.34 -16.59
C HIS A 190 -9.23 -0.63 -15.41
N GLU A 191 -10.10 -1.31 -14.66
CA GLU A 191 -10.75 -0.71 -13.49
C GLU A 191 -9.78 -0.54 -12.32
N GLU A 192 -8.90 -1.51 -12.08
CA GLU A 192 -7.84 -1.40 -11.08
C GLU A 192 -6.85 -0.25 -11.40
N GLN A 193 -6.49 -0.09 -12.68
CA GLN A 193 -5.67 1.03 -13.15
C GLN A 193 -6.30 2.39 -12.84
N LYS A 194 -7.62 2.55 -13.03
CA LYS A 194 -8.32 3.78 -12.62
C LYS A 194 -8.29 4.01 -11.11
N GLN A 195 -8.31 2.94 -10.31
CA GLN A 195 -8.26 3.06 -8.86
C GLN A 195 -6.89 3.56 -8.35
N VAL A 196 -5.81 3.28 -9.07
CA VAL A 196 -4.45 3.66 -8.65
C VAL A 196 -3.84 4.84 -9.41
N THR A 197 -4.46 5.29 -10.50
CA THR A 197 -3.96 6.42 -11.31
C THR A 197 -4.67 7.71 -10.95
N ARG A 198 -3.91 8.78 -10.71
CA ARG A 198 -4.45 10.10 -10.34
C ARG A 198 -3.80 11.22 -11.13
N THR A 199 -4.59 12.27 -11.36
CA THR A 199 -4.13 13.47 -12.07
C THR A 199 -3.60 14.48 -11.05
N ILE A 200 -2.43 15.04 -11.32
CA ILE A 200 -1.90 16.14 -10.50
C ILE A 200 -2.68 17.43 -10.82
N ASP A 201 -3.26 18.05 -9.79
CA ASP A 201 -3.79 19.39 -9.84
C ASP A 201 -2.66 20.42 -9.61
N ARG A 202 -2.37 21.22 -10.64
CA ARG A 202 -1.37 22.30 -10.63
C ARG A 202 -1.98 23.69 -10.55
N SER A 203 -3.23 23.80 -10.10
CA SER A 203 -3.93 25.09 -9.97
C SER A 203 -3.36 25.97 -8.85
N SER A 204 -2.60 25.41 -7.91
CA SER A 204 -1.92 26.13 -6.83
C SER A 204 -0.38 26.01 -6.90
N ALA A 205 0.31 26.88 -6.16
CA ALA A 205 1.78 26.88 -6.08
C ALA A 205 2.37 25.58 -5.51
N LEU A 206 1.62 24.90 -4.63
CA LEU A 206 1.87 23.51 -4.25
C LEU A 206 0.94 22.64 -5.08
N ALA A 207 1.50 21.74 -5.89
CA ALA A 207 0.69 20.80 -6.67
C ALA A 207 0.00 19.81 -5.71
N LYS A 208 -1.18 19.33 -6.09
CA LYS A 208 -2.01 18.47 -5.24
C LYS A 208 -2.45 17.22 -5.97
N MET A 209 -2.63 16.13 -5.23
CA MET A 209 -3.19 14.89 -5.74
C MET A 209 -3.98 14.19 -4.62
N ASP A 210 -5.16 13.67 -4.95
CA ASP A 210 -5.95 12.87 -4.03
C ASP A 210 -5.70 11.37 -4.24
N PHE A 211 -5.66 10.58 -3.16
CA PHE A 211 -5.53 9.13 -3.23
C PHE A 211 -6.22 8.46 -2.05
N ASP A 212 -7.52 8.19 -2.19
CA ASP A 212 -8.25 7.33 -1.24
C ASP A 212 -7.82 5.86 -1.40
N ILE A 213 -7.60 5.18 -0.27
CA ILE A 213 -7.19 3.77 -0.21
C ILE A 213 -8.23 2.98 0.60
N HIS A 214 -8.73 1.91 0.01
CA HIS A 214 -9.70 1.01 0.62
C HIS A 214 -8.99 -0.26 1.10
N ILE A 215 -9.16 -0.60 2.38
CA ILE A 215 -8.56 -1.78 3.00
C ILE A 215 -9.63 -2.76 3.47
N ARG A 216 -9.29 -4.05 3.56
CA ARG A 216 -10.23 -5.09 3.99
C ARG A 216 -10.13 -5.35 5.47
N GLN A 217 -11.27 -5.48 6.13
CA GLN A 217 -11.33 -6.04 7.47
C GLN A 217 -10.77 -7.47 7.46
N ALA A 218 -9.90 -7.77 8.43
CA ALA A 218 -9.43 -9.12 8.64
C ALA A 218 -10.58 -9.93 9.23
N LYS A 219 -11.01 -10.99 8.53
CA LYS A 219 -12.03 -11.92 9.03
C LYS A 219 -11.35 -13.00 9.88
N PRO A 220 -11.49 -12.99 11.22
CA PRO A 220 -10.97 -14.06 12.07
C PRO A 220 -11.69 -15.37 11.73
N GLY A 221 -10.99 -16.50 11.76
CA GLY A 221 -11.61 -17.82 11.79
C GLY A 221 -11.62 -18.66 10.51
N LYS A 222 -10.79 -18.38 9.49
CA LYS A 222 -10.66 -19.31 8.33
C LYS A 222 -9.68 -20.45 8.58
N VAL A 223 -8.60 -20.20 9.33
CA VAL A 223 -7.58 -21.20 9.64
C VAL A 223 -7.14 -21.00 11.09
N THR A 224 -7.24 -22.06 11.89
CA THR A 224 -6.90 -21.96 13.31
C THR A 224 -5.41 -21.74 13.49
N GLU A 225 -5.03 -21.05 14.57
CA GLU A 225 -3.62 -20.85 14.94
C GLU A 225 -2.83 -22.17 14.98
N LYS A 226 -3.44 -23.24 15.49
CA LYS A 226 -2.84 -24.58 15.53
C LYS A 226 -2.46 -25.10 14.13
N VAL A 227 -3.30 -24.85 13.13
CA VAL A 227 -2.99 -25.25 11.74
C VAL A 227 -1.85 -24.38 11.19
N LEU A 228 -1.86 -23.08 11.49
CA LEU A 228 -0.82 -22.15 11.03
C LEU A 228 0.57 -22.48 11.57
N GLN A 229 0.65 -22.95 12.83
CA GLN A 229 1.90 -23.42 13.42
C GLN A 229 2.58 -24.54 12.63
N SER A 230 1.84 -25.30 11.80
CA SER A 230 2.45 -26.33 10.96
C SER A 230 3.31 -25.76 9.82
N TYR A 231 3.10 -24.50 9.43
CA TYR A 231 3.82 -23.80 8.37
C TYR A 231 4.96 -22.93 8.89
N THR A 232 5.00 -22.63 10.18
CA THR A 232 6.02 -21.72 10.75
C THR A 232 7.41 -22.36 10.76
N GLY A 233 8.44 -21.52 10.65
CA GLY A 233 9.83 -21.94 10.65
C GLY A 233 10.66 -21.18 9.63
N LYS A 234 11.92 -21.58 9.52
CA LYS A 234 12.89 -21.01 8.59
C LYS A 234 13.04 -21.92 7.38
N TYR A 235 13.02 -21.32 6.19
CA TYR A 235 13.16 -21.99 4.90
C TYR A 235 14.35 -21.37 4.17
N LYS A 236 15.33 -22.20 3.82
CA LYS A 236 16.50 -21.78 3.07
C LYS A 236 16.21 -21.89 1.57
N LEU A 237 16.23 -20.76 0.89
CA LEU A 237 16.19 -20.68 -0.57
C LEU A 237 17.62 -20.63 -1.11
N ASP A 238 17.93 -21.48 -2.08
CA ASP A 238 19.13 -21.37 -2.89
C ASP A 238 18.87 -20.36 -4.01
N CYS A 239 19.70 -19.34 -4.09
CA CYS A 239 19.51 -18.27 -5.07
C CYS A 239 20.23 -18.56 -6.39
N THR A 240 21.10 -19.57 -6.46
CA THR A 240 21.93 -19.84 -7.63
C THR A 240 21.10 -20.35 -8.81
N GLY A 241 21.34 -19.81 -10.02
CA GLY A 241 20.79 -20.38 -11.27
C GLY A 241 19.44 -19.86 -11.76
N GLY A 242 18.94 -18.71 -11.27
CA GLY A 242 17.76 -18.05 -11.89
C GLY A 242 17.29 -16.78 -11.20
N ILE A 243 16.97 -16.87 -9.90
CA ILE A 243 16.56 -15.70 -9.09
C ILE A 243 17.73 -14.76 -8.80
N GLU A 244 18.96 -15.29 -8.79
CA GLU A 244 20.19 -14.53 -8.61
C GLU A 244 20.26 -13.31 -9.53
N ARG A 245 19.88 -13.42 -10.81
CA ARG A 245 19.92 -12.27 -11.71
C ARG A 245 18.94 -11.18 -11.28
N LEU A 246 17.69 -11.54 -10.97
CA LEU A 246 16.67 -10.60 -10.52
C LEU A 246 17.07 -9.92 -9.20
N VAL A 247 17.56 -10.72 -8.24
CA VAL A 247 18.00 -10.22 -6.94
C VAL A 247 19.26 -9.36 -7.07
N ASN A 248 20.24 -9.77 -7.88
CA ASN A 248 21.46 -8.98 -8.08
C ASN A 248 21.18 -7.68 -8.85
N GLU A 249 20.28 -7.70 -9.85
CA GLU A 249 19.87 -6.50 -10.59
C GLU A 249 19.09 -5.50 -9.72
N LEU A 250 18.16 -5.99 -8.88
CA LEU A 250 17.34 -5.12 -8.03
C LEU A 250 18.07 -4.63 -6.77
N TYR A 251 18.92 -5.46 -6.15
CA TYR A 251 19.52 -5.17 -4.85
C TYR A 251 21.02 -4.87 -4.87
N GLY A 252 21.68 -5.04 -6.02
CA GLY A 252 23.09 -4.69 -6.19
C GLY A 252 24.07 -5.47 -5.30
N LYS A 253 23.68 -6.64 -4.78
CA LYS A 253 24.53 -7.56 -4.01
C LYS A 253 24.35 -8.98 -4.51
N GLU A 254 25.43 -9.76 -4.51
CA GLU A 254 25.40 -11.19 -4.79
C GLU A 254 24.84 -11.97 -3.59
N PHE A 255 23.71 -12.65 -3.80
CA PHE A 255 23.13 -13.58 -2.82
C PHE A 255 23.26 -15.01 -3.32
N THR A 256 23.97 -15.86 -2.57
CA THR A 256 24.05 -17.30 -2.85
C THR A 256 22.92 -18.09 -2.20
N SER A 257 22.37 -17.59 -1.09
CA SER A 257 21.16 -18.14 -0.46
C SER A 257 20.48 -17.10 0.43
N MET A 258 19.21 -17.33 0.76
CA MET A 258 18.44 -16.50 1.69
C MET A 258 17.56 -17.33 2.62
N ILE A 259 17.36 -16.82 3.84
CA ILE A 259 16.45 -17.43 4.83
C ILE A 259 15.12 -16.69 4.80
N ILE A 260 14.05 -17.43 4.49
CA ILE A 260 12.67 -16.97 4.59
C ILE A 260 12.15 -17.45 5.95
N GLU A 261 11.70 -16.53 6.78
CA GLU A 261 11.11 -16.85 8.07
C GLU A 261 9.59 -16.70 8.03
N ILE A 262 8.88 -17.80 8.30
CA ILE A 262 7.42 -17.83 8.42
C ILE A 262 7.07 -17.86 9.91
N THR A 263 6.35 -16.85 10.36
CA THR A 263 5.84 -16.73 11.73
C THR A 263 4.32 -16.61 11.72
N ASN A 264 3.67 -16.77 12.87
CA ASN A 264 2.24 -16.50 13.00
C ASN A 264 2.01 -15.53 14.17
N ARG A 265 0.98 -14.69 14.06
CA ARG A 265 0.45 -13.90 15.19
C ARG A 265 -1.05 -14.13 15.24
N GLY A 266 -1.49 -14.96 16.19
CA GLY A 266 -2.86 -15.49 16.18
C GLY A 266 -3.13 -16.29 14.90
N GLU A 267 -4.18 -15.91 14.17
CA GLU A 267 -4.67 -16.60 12.97
C GLU A 267 -4.14 -16.01 11.64
N THR A 268 -3.02 -15.28 11.70
CA THR A 268 -2.38 -14.68 10.53
C THR A 268 -0.93 -15.15 10.42
N LEU A 269 -0.51 -15.56 9.22
CA LEU A 269 0.89 -15.82 8.91
C LEU A 269 1.60 -14.56 8.45
N TYR A 270 2.90 -14.51 8.75
CA TYR A 270 3.79 -13.47 8.30
C TYR A 270 5.06 -14.08 7.72
N MET A 271 5.55 -13.49 6.63
CA MET A 271 6.80 -13.86 5.99
C MET A 271 7.82 -12.72 6.14
N THR A 272 9.06 -13.08 6.47
CA THR A 272 10.20 -12.14 6.50
C THR A 272 11.34 -12.68 5.65
N MET A 273 11.96 -11.82 4.84
CA MET A 273 13.15 -12.13 4.04
C MET A 273 14.27 -11.14 4.42
N PRO A 274 15.56 -11.45 4.17
CA PRO A 274 16.66 -10.56 4.58
C PRO A 274 16.63 -9.17 3.91
N ILE A 275 15.91 -9.06 2.80
CA ILE A 275 15.81 -7.87 1.94
C ILE A 275 14.39 -7.30 1.89
N THR A 276 13.49 -7.78 2.75
CA THR A 276 12.12 -7.25 2.86
C THR A 276 11.73 -7.05 4.32
N PRO A 277 10.84 -6.09 4.63
CA PRO A 277 10.12 -6.12 5.89
C PRO A 277 9.24 -7.37 5.99
N THR A 278 8.82 -7.66 7.22
CA THR A 278 7.79 -8.64 7.50
C THR A 278 6.48 -8.23 6.84
N MET A 279 5.84 -9.17 6.15
CA MET A 279 4.57 -8.96 5.45
C MET A 279 3.55 -10.03 5.80
N GLU A 280 2.28 -9.67 5.73
CA GLU A 280 1.18 -10.60 5.91
C GLU A 280 1.11 -11.63 4.76
N VAL A 281 0.77 -12.87 5.11
CA VAL A 281 0.59 -13.98 4.19
C VAL A 281 -0.85 -14.47 4.33
N ILE A 282 -1.62 -14.34 3.25
CA ILE A 282 -3.07 -14.51 3.24
C ILE A 282 -3.41 -15.93 2.80
N TRP A 283 -4.25 -16.61 3.58
CA TRP A 283 -4.70 -17.95 3.21
C TRP A 283 -5.54 -17.94 1.93
N LYS A 284 -5.20 -18.83 0.98
CA LYS A 284 -5.92 -19.01 -0.29
C LYS A 284 -6.63 -20.36 -0.35
N ALA A 285 -5.89 -21.42 -0.06
CA ALA A 285 -6.36 -22.80 -0.10
C ALA A 285 -5.49 -23.70 0.79
N LYS A 286 -5.77 -25.01 0.82
CA LYS A 286 -4.92 -25.97 1.54
C LYS A 286 -3.46 -25.83 1.10
N ASP A 287 -2.59 -25.58 2.08
CA ASP A 287 -1.14 -25.42 1.91
C ASP A 287 -0.73 -24.30 0.92
N THR A 288 -1.66 -23.42 0.53
CA THR A 288 -1.42 -22.34 -0.44
C THR A 288 -1.85 -21.00 0.14
N PHE A 289 -0.95 -20.02 0.04
CA PHE A 289 -1.14 -18.66 0.54
C PHE A 289 -0.68 -17.65 -0.50
N ASP A 290 -1.16 -16.43 -0.41
CA ASP A 290 -0.72 -15.31 -1.24
C ASP A 290 0.03 -14.29 -0.37
N ALA A 291 1.09 -13.69 -0.91
CA ALA A 291 1.80 -12.58 -0.29
C ALA A 291 2.00 -11.46 -1.31
N ASN A 292 1.74 -10.22 -0.91
CA ASN A 292 1.98 -9.03 -1.74
C ASN A 292 3.47 -8.61 -1.72
N ALA A 293 4.36 -9.61 -1.72
CA ALA A 293 5.79 -9.46 -1.95
C ALA A 293 6.04 -9.42 -3.46
N PHE A 294 7.08 -8.70 -3.90
CA PHE A 294 7.70 -8.74 -5.24
C PHE A 294 6.89 -9.50 -6.29
N TYR A 295 6.17 -8.79 -7.16
CA TYR A 295 5.36 -9.37 -8.23
C TYR A 295 4.28 -10.37 -7.76
N ASN A 296 3.60 -10.10 -6.64
CA ASN A 296 2.43 -10.86 -6.15
C ASN A 296 2.67 -12.38 -6.08
N MET A 297 3.46 -12.78 -5.09
CA MET A 297 3.95 -14.14 -4.94
C MET A 297 2.95 -15.10 -4.27
N SER A 298 2.75 -16.27 -4.86
CA SER A 298 2.09 -17.41 -4.23
C SER A 298 3.09 -18.25 -3.40
N LEU A 299 2.72 -18.59 -2.17
CA LEU A 299 3.45 -19.48 -1.28
C LEU A 299 2.75 -20.84 -1.24
N VAL A 300 3.40 -21.88 -1.78
CA VAL A 300 2.90 -23.26 -1.78
C VAL A 300 3.76 -24.12 -0.88
N PHE A 301 3.24 -24.49 0.28
CA PHE A 301 3.91 -25.38 1.21
C PHE A 301 3.79 -26.83 0.74
N LYS A 302 4.90 -27.58 0.75
CA LYS A 302 4.91 -29.01 0.43
C LYS A 302 5.23 -29.84 1.66
N ARG A 303 4.52 -30.96 1.78
CA ARG A 303 4.66 -31.91 2.88
C ARG A 303 5.52 -33.11 2.45
N GLY A 304 6.27 -33.66 3.40
CA GLY A 304 7.00 -34.91 3.24
C GLY A 304 6.11 -36.14 3.44
N ALA A 305 6.70 -37.33 3.35
CA ALA A 305 5.99 -38.59 3.62
C ALA A 305 5.51 -38.72 5.08
N ASP A 306 6.07 -37.93 6.01
CA ASP A 306 5.64 -37.82 7.40
C ASP A 306 4.53 -36.77 7.62
N GLU A 307 3.92 -36.27 6.53
CA GLU A 307 2.88 -35.23 6.51
C GLU A 307 3.33 -33.87 7.08
N LYS A 308 4.62 -33.70 7.40
CA LYS A 308 5.17 -32.43 7.88
C LYS A 308 5.57 -31.54 6.72
N VAL A 309 5.30 -30.24 6.87
CA VAL A 309 5.81 -29.23 5.95
C VAL A 309 7.33 -29.21 6.04
N ASN A 310 7.98 -29.44 4.90
CA ASN A 310 9.43 -29.47 4.79
C ASN A 310 9.97 -28.62 3.64
N ARG A 311 9.10 -28.08 2.78
CA ARG A 311 9.45 -27.23 1.66
C ARG A 311 8.42 -26.12 1.47
N LEU A 312 8.88 -25.00 0.92
CA LEU A 312 8.09 -23.84 0.55
C LEU A 312 8.45 -23.48 -0.88
N VAL A 313 7.47 -23.54 -1.78
CA VAL A 313 7.62 -23.06 -3.16
C VAL A 313 7.12 -21.63 -3.22
N LEU A 314 7.98 -20.73 -3.67
CA LEU A 314 7.67 -19.35 -4.01
C LEU A 314 7.36 -19.30 -5.51
N ALA A 315 6.13 -19.01 -5.91
CA ALA A 315 5.71 -18.98 -7.31
C ALA A 315 5.22 -17.58 -7.69
N TRP A 316 5.82 -17.05 -8.75
CA TRP A 316 5.43 -15.78 -9.38
C TRP A 316 4.39 -16.02 -10.48
N ASP A 317 4.61 -17.08 -11.25
CA ASP A 317 3.69 -17.61 -12.24
C ASP A 317 3.93 -19.13 -12.37
N GLU A 318 3.26 -19.78 -13.33
CA GLU A 318 3.38 -21.23 -13.55
C GLU A 318 4.79 -21.69 -13.97
N GLN A 319 5.61 -20.78 -14.49
CA GLN A 319 6.92 -21.06 -15.09
C GLN A 319 8.07 -20.58 -14.20
N ASN A 320 7.83 -19.59 -13.35
CA ASN A 320 8.80 -18.95 -12.47
C ASN A 320 8.48 -19.28 -11.02
N SER A 321 9.10 -20.35 -10.52
CA SER A 321 9.03 -20.71 -9.11
C SER A 321 10.37 -21.16 -8.56
N PHE A 322 10.57 -20.90 -7.27
CA PHE A 322 11.77 -21.31 -6.55
C PHE A 322 11.39 -22.06 -5.28
N GLU A 323 12.14 -23.12 -4.98
CA GLU A 323 11.88 -23.97 -3.83
C GLU A 323 12.87 -23.68 -2.70
N ALA A 324 12.32 -23.42 -1.52
CA ALA A 324 13.05 -23.27 -0.28
C ALA A 324 12.85 -24.50 0.61
N VAL A 325 13.92 -25.00 1.22
CA VAL A 325 13.91 -26.17 2.09
C VAL A 325 13.85 -25.74 3.54
N ARG A 326 12.94 -26.33 4.32
CA ARG A 326 12.82 -26.05 5.76
C ARG A 326 14.11 -26.45 6.46
N THR A 327 14.71 -25.51 7.18
CA THR A 327 15.91 -25.77 7.95
C THR A 327 15.52 -26.49 9.24
N ALA A 328 16.31 -27.48 9.66
CA ALA A 328 16.25 -27.94 11.05
C ALA A 328 16.53 -26.72 11.95
N SER A 329 15.81 -26.59 13.07
CA SER A 329 16.07 -25.55 14.06
C SER A 329 17.56 -25.54 14.39
N LEU A 330 18.26 -24.46 14.01
CA LEU A 330 19.66 -24.22 14.41
C LEU A 330 19.72 -23.90 15.90
#